data_AF-A0A4S9TY02-F1
#
_entry.id   AF-A0A4S9TY02-F1
#
_cell.length_a   1.000
_cell.length_b   1.000
_cell.length_c   1.000
_cell.angle_alpha   90.00
_cell.angle_beta   90.00
_cell.angle_gamma   90.00
#
_symmetry.space_group_name_H-M   'P 1'
#
loop_
_entity.id
_entity.type
_entity.pdbx_description
1 polymer ?
#
loop_
_entity_poly.entity_id
_entity_poly.type
_entity_poly.pdbx_seq_one_letter_code
_entity_poly.pdbx_strand_id
1 'polypeptide(L)'
;MAKAIDMAKVFGIGMVSVKHSNHFGMSAWVVQQALDAGLMSLVFTNSSPALPVWGGKSTLMGTDDPSTALEGVMLPMGGPKGSALAIMMDVFSGVLSGSAFAGHVTNPYDPSRPADVGHFLVAIKPDLFMSMEDFKERMEYLYQRVVGSDKMAGVDRIYMPGELEQLVHEERSRSGIPYVEAEIEALNEEARRVGSREIKVTGWEE
;
A
#
# COMPACT_ATOMS: atom_id res chain seq x y z
N MET A 1 11.02 -6.73 -5.45
CA MET A 1 10.10 -7.49 -6.32
C MET A 1 10.83 -8.22 -7.45
N ALA A 2 11.74 -7.58 -8.19
CA ALA A 2 12.49 -8.22 -9.29
C ALA A 2 13.00 -9.65 -8.99
N LYS A 3 13.65 -9.87 -7.84
CA LYS A 3 14.11 -11.21 -7.45
C LYS A 3 12.98 -12.25 -7.29
N ALA A 4 11.82 -11.84 -6.76
CA ALA A 4 10.65 -12.70 -6.64
C ALA A 4 10.10 -13.06 -8.03
N ILE A 5 10.06 -12.09 -8.96
CA ILE A 5 9.67 -12.32 -10.36
C ILE A 5 10.61 -13.34 -11.02
N ASP A 6 11.93 -13.16 -10.88
CA ASP A 6 12.92 -14.06 -11.46
C ASP A 6 12.74 -15.49 -10.94
N MET A 7 12.53 -15.66 -9.64
CA MET A 7 12.24 -16.96 -9.04
C MET A 7 10.93 -17.54 -9.53
N ALA A 8 9.85 -16.74 -9.62
CA ALA A 8 8.55 -17.19 -10.10
C ALA A 8 8.60 -17.64 -11.56
N LYS A 9 9.40 -16.99 -12.41
CA LYS A 9 9.59 -17.41 -13.81
C LYS A 9 10.26 -18.78 -13.94
N VAL A 10 11.14 -19.14 -13.00
CA VAL A 10 11.88 -20.41 -13.00
C VAL A 10 11.11 -21.53 -12.28
N PHE A 11 10.56 -21.22 -11.11
CA PHE A 11 9.99 -22.20 -10.18
C PHE A 11 8.47 -22.11 -10.04
N GLY A 12 7.82 -21.19 -10.74
CA GLY A 12 6.38 -20.92 -10.64
C GLY A 12 6.01 -19.95 -9.51
N ILE A 13 6.70 -20.01 -8.36
CA ILE A 13 6.46 -19.11 -7.23
C ILE A 13 7.80 -18.55 -6.72
N GLY A 14 7.84 -17.24 -6.50
CA GLY A 14 8.96 -16.55 -5.87
C GLY A 14 8.52 -15.86 -4.59
N MET A 15 9.20 -16.15 -3.49
CA MET A 15 8.96 -15.54 -2.19
C MET A 15 10.25 -14.89 -1.72
N VAL A 16 10.19 -13.61 -1.35
CA VAL A 16 11.35 -12.83 -0.91
C VAL A 16 11.00 -12.13 0.39
N SER A 17 11.80 -12.40 1.41
CA SER A 17 11.77 -11.67 2.67
C SER A 17 12.87 -10.61 2.66
N VAL A 18 12.55 -9.41 3.10
CA VAL A 18 13.45 -8.25 3.19
C VAL A 18 13.52 -7.84 4.65
N LYS A 19 14.73 -7.61 5.14
CA LYS A 19 14.97 -7.10 6.48
C LYS A 19 15.82 -5.85 6.47
N HIS A 20 15.77 -5.10 7.57
CA HIS A 20 16.57 -3.90 7.75
C HIS A 20 16.32 -2.84 6.66
N SER A 21 15.04 -2.62 6.36
CA SER A 21 14.58 -1.67 5.35
C SER A 21 14.00 -0.41 6.00
N ASN A 22 13.58 0.53 5.14
CA ASN A 22 12.80 1.71 5.47
C ASN A 22 11.40 1.64 4.85
N HIS A 23 10.62 2.69 5.08
CA HIS A 23 9.34 2.94 4.41
C HIS A 23 9.53 2.94 2.88
N PHE A 24 8.73 2.15 2.17
CA PHE A 24 8.85 1.96 0.71
C PHE A 24 7.75 2.65 -0.11
N GLY A 25 6.97 3.54 0.52
CA GLY A 25 5.83 4.18 -0.12
C GLY A 25 4.63 3.25 -0.28
N MET A 26 3.99 3.31 -1.44
CA MET A 26 2.76 2.58 -1.72
C MET A 26 3.06 1.13 -2.14
N SER A 27 2.60 0.14 -1.37
CA SER A 27 2.75 -1.29 -1.68
C SER A 27 2.22 -1.66 -3.07
N ALA A 28 1.18 -0.97 -3.56
CA ALA A 28 0.59 -1.20 -4.88
C ALA A 28 1.62 -0.99 -6.01
N TRP A 29 2.57 -0.07 -5.87
CA TRP A 29 3.64 0.11 -6.86
C TRP A 29 4.57 -1.11 -6.95
N VAL A 30 4.82 -1.76 -5.81
CA VAL A 30 5.63 -2.99 -5.75
C VAL A 30 4.86 -4.18 -6.32
N VAL A 31 3.54 -4.24 -6.09
CA VAL A 31 2.64 -5.23 -6.71
C VAL A 31 2.58 -5.03 -8.23
N GLN A 32 2.49 -3.80 -8.71
CA GLN A 32 2.38 -3.47 -10.13
C GLN A 32 3.56 -4.05 -10.93
N GLN A 33 4.77 -4.04 -10.40
CA GLN A 33 5.94 -4.65 -11.05
C GLN A 33 5.73 -6.15 -11.39
N ALA A 34 5.03 -6.89 -10.52
CA ALA A 34 4.72 -8.29 -10.78
C ALA A 34 3.58 -8.44 -11.81
N LEU A 35 2.56 -7.56 -11.74
CA LEU A 35 1.46 -7.52 -12.70
C LEU A 35 1.98 -7.23 -14.12
N ASP A 36 2.90 -6.26 -14.27
CA ASP A 36 3.56 -5.91 -15.53
C ASP A 36 4.37 -7.08 -16.11
N ALA A 37 4.84 -7.99 -15.23
CA ALA A 37 5.52 -9.22 -15.61
C ALA A 37 4.57 -10.40 -15.90
N GLY A 38 3.25 -10.17 -15.88
CA GLY A 38 2.23 -11.20 -16.12
C GLY A 38 2.04 -12.17 -14.94
N LEU A 39 2.37 -11.76 -13.72
CA LEU A 39 2.30 -12.57 -12.50
C LEU A 39 1.25 -12.02 -11.53
N MET A 40 0.73 -12.88 -10.66
CA MET A 40 0.01 -12.44 -9.45
C MET A 40 1.01 -12.07 -8.35
N SER A 41 0.59 -11.23 -7.40
CA SER A 41 1.47 -10.81 -6.30
C SER A 41 0.75 -10.53 -5.00
N LEU A 42 1.46 -10.76 -3.89
CA LEU A 42 1.11 -10.33 -2.54
C LEU A 42 2.31 -9.61 -1.94
N VAL A 43 2.07 -8.50 -1.24
CA VAL A 43 3.10 -7.71 -0.57
C VAL A 43 2.64 -7.39 0.85
N PHE A 44 3.50 -7.65 1.83
CA PHE A 44 3.29 -7.34 3.24
C PHE A 44 4.45 -6.49 3.75
N THR A 45 4.15 -5.51 4.59
CA THR A 45 5.11 -4.68 5.32
C THR A 45 4.57 -4.44 6.71
N ASN A 46 5.45 -4.27 7.70
CA ASN A 46 5.07 -3.71 9.00
C ASN A 46 5.41 -2.22 9.06
N SER A 47 5.02 -1.60 10.17
CA SER A 47 5.26 -0.18 10.44
C SER A 47 5.32 0.07 11.95
N SER A 48 5.70 1.28 12.35
CA SER A 48 5.62 1.70 13.75
C SER A 48 4.20 1.52 14.30
N PRO A 49 4.03 1.19 15.59
CA PRO A 49 2.74 0.78 16.13
C PRO A 49 1.70 1.91 16.03
N ALA A 50 0.70 1.71 15.17
CA ALA A 50 -0.43 2.62 14.96
C ALA A 50 -1.80 1.97 15.20
N LEU A 51 -1.84 0.63 15.31
CA LEU A 51 -3.06 -0.16 15.46
C LEU A 51 -3.00 -0.99 16.73
N PRO A 52 -3.92 -0.82 17.71
CA PRO A 52 -4.01 -1.70 18.85
C PRO A 52 -4.64 -3.03 18.40
N VAL A 53 -4.32 -4.11 19.12
CA VAL A 53 -5.04 -5.38 18.94
C VAL A 53 -6.50 -5.21 19.37
N TRP A 54 -7.41 -5.91 18.69
CA TRP A 54 -8.82 -5.87 19.08
C TRP A 54 -9.00 -6.37 20.54
N GLY A 55 -9.70 -5.60 21.36
CA GLY A 55 -9.84 -5.85 22.80
C GLY A 55 -8.67 -5.36 23.67
N GLY A 56 -7.67 -4.70 23.08
CA GLY A 56 -6.57 -4.06 23.80
C GLY A 56 -7.02 -2.81 24.56
N LYS A 57 -6.34 -2.51 25.67
CA LYS A 57 -6.67 -1.36 26.54
C LYS A 57 -6.32 0.00 25.93
N SER A 58 -5.46 0.03 24.91
CA SER A 58 -4.95 1.25 24.29
C SER A 58 -5.89 1.91 23.27
N THR A 59 -7.13 1.42 23.11
CA THR A 59 -8.11 2.01 22.19
C THR A 59 -8.58 3.38 22.67
N LEU A 60 -8.29 4.43 21.92
CA LEU A 60 -9.06 5.67 22.05
C LEU A 60 -10.47 5.42 21.50
N MET A 61 -11.47 5.91 22.24
CA MET A 61 -12.84 6.04 21.74
C MET A 61 -12.81 6.89 20.47
N GLY A 62 -13.58 6.52 19.45
CA GLY A 62 -13.59 7.23 18.17
C GLY A 62 -13.73 8.75 18.35
N THR A 63 -12.93 9.51 17.61
CA THR A 63 -12.92 10.97 17.60
C THR A 63 -13.10 11.47 16.17
N ASP A 64 -13.79 12.59 16.03
CA ASP A 64 -13.98 13.36 14.80
C ASP A 64 -13.03 14.56 14.70
N ASP A 65 -12.24 14.85 15.75
CA ASP A 65 -11.19 15.87 15.75
C ASP A 65 -9.86 15.29 15.23
N PRO A 66 -9.30 15.82 14.13
CA PRO A 66 -8.03 15.35 13.58
C PRO A 66 -6.85 15.44 14.55
N SER A 67 -6.83 16.44 15.44
CA SER A 67 -5.72 16.62 16.41
C SER A 67 -5.75 15.52 17.46
N THR A 68 -6.92 15.24 18.02
CA THR A 68 -7.16 14.13 18.96
C THR A 68 -6.91 12.77 18.29
N ALA A 69 -7.19 12.63 16.99
CA ALA A 69 -6.92 11.40 16.24
C ALA A 69 -5.40 11.12 16.11
N LEU A 70 -4.58 12.15 15.95
CA LEU A 70 -3.11 12.03 15.85
C LEU A 70 -2.47 11.60 17.18
N GLU A 71 -3.08 11.97 18.30
CA GLU A 71 -2.66 11.52 19.64
C GLU A 71 -3.12 10.09 19.94
N GLY A 72 -3.97 9.53 19.06
CA GLY A 72 -4.57 8.22 19.23
C GLY A 72 -4.02 7.11 18.38
N VAL A 73 -4.72 5.98 18.47
CA VAL A 73 -4.42 4.79 17.69
C VAL A 73 -5.62 4.44 16.82
N MET A 74 -5.36 4.14 15.56
CA MET A 74 -6.41 3.74 14.63
C MET A 74 -6.86 2.32 14.93
N LEU A 75 -8.17 2.04 14.91
CA LEU A 75 -8.65 0.68 15.11
C LEU A 75 -8.48 -0.16 13.83
N PRO A 76 -8.18 -1.46 13.94
CA PRO A 76 -8.16 -2.34 12.78
C PRO A 76 -9.54 -2.41 12.09
N MET A 77 -9.55 -2.29 10.77
CA MET A 77 -10.77 -2.41 9.96
C MET A 77 -11.43 -3.78 10.17
N GLY A 78 -12.73 -3.81 10.50
CA GLY A 78 -13.44 -5.07 10.69
C GLY A 78 -13.11 -5.80 12.00
N GLY A 79 -12.63 -5.08 13.02
CA GLY A 79 -12.50 -5.57 14.39
C GLY A 79 -11.52 -6.76 14.52
N PRO A 80 -11.94 -7.91 15.09
CA PRO A 80 -11.04 -9.06 15.27
C PRO A 80 -10.39 -9.55 13.97
N LYS A 81 -11.10 -9.46 12.83
CA LYS A 81 -10.57 -9.88 11.53
C LYS A 81 -9.46 -8.95 11.04
N GLY A 82 -9.66 -7.64 11.16
CA GLY A 82 -8.61 -6.66 10.87
C GLY A 82 -7.39 -6.83 11.76
N SER A 83 -7.62 -7.07 13.05
CA SER A 83 -6.53 -7.34 14.00
C SER A 83 -5.74 -8.58 13.60
N ALA A 84 -6.40 -9.66 13.16
CA ALA A 84 -5.73 -10.86 12.69
C ALA A 84 -4.92 -10.63 11.40
N LEU A 85 -5.46 -9.84 10.46
CA LEU A 85 -4.76 -9.46 9.23
C LEU A 85 -3.51 -8.60 9.54
N ALA A 86 -3.61 -7.65 10.48
CA ALA A 86 -2.47 -6.84 10.91
C ALA A 86 -1.38 -7.69 11.59
N ILE A 87 -1.76 -8.64 12.44
CA ILE A 87 -0.81 -9.59 13.05
C ILE A 87 -0.14 -10.45 11.98
N MET A 88 -0.91 -10.96 11.00
CA MET A 88 -0.35 -11.73 9.89
C MET A 88 0.69 -10.91 9.10
N MET A 89 0.41 -9.63 8.84
CA MET A 89 1.38 -8.73 8.23
C MET A 89 2.68 -8.68 9.05
N ASP A 90 2.63 -8.45 10.35
CA ASP A 90 3.81 -8.36 11.21
C ASP A 90 4.57 -9.70 11.36
N VAL A 91 3.86 -10.84 11.28
CA VAL A 91 4.50 -12.16 11.26
C VAL A 91 5.35 -12.34 10.00
N PHE A 92 4.81 -12.05 8.82
CA PHE A 92 5.57 -12.22 7.57
C PHE A 92 6.64 -11.17 7.37
N SER A 93 6.33 -9.92 7.73
CA SER A 93 7.22 -8.79 7.49
C SER A 93 8.25 -8.60 8.59
N GLY A 94 7.90 -8.71 9.87
CA GLY A 94 8.83 -8.55 11.00
C GLY A 94 9.46 -9.87 11.44
N VAL A 95 8.63 -10.78 12.00
CA VAL A 95 9.09 -12.02 12.65
C VAL A 95 9.86 -12.92 11.68
N LEU A 96 9.29 -13.21 10.50
CA LEU A 96 9.89 -14.10 9.51
C LEU A 96 11.13 -13.48 8.84
N SER A 97 11.14 -12.16 8.63
CA SER A 97 12.29 -11.49 8.01
C SER A 97 13.48 -11.34 8.97
N GLY A 98 13.21 -11.34 10.28
CA GLY A 98 14.18 -11.00 11.31
C GLY A 98 14.41 -9.49 11.43
N SER A 99 13.42 -8.67 11.06
CA SER A 99 13.40 -7.23 11.33
C SER A 99 12.69 -6.94 12.66
N ALA A 100 12.64 -5.67 13.06
CA ALA A 100 11.79 -5.22 14.14
C ALA A 100 10.32 -5.65 13.92
N PHE A 101 9.65 -6.03 15.01
CA PHE A 101 8.28 -6.54 15.04
C PHE A 101 7.63 -6.11 16.36
N ALA A 102 6.33 -6.38 16.54
CA ALA A 102 5.60 -6.12 17.79
C ALA A 102 5.75 -4.67 18.32
N GLY A 103 5.79 -3.70 17.41
CA GLY A 103 5.88 -2.28 17.75
C GLY A 103 7.30 -1.74 17.94
N HIS A 104 8.33 -2.53 17.64
CA HIS A 104 9.72 -2.07 17.72
C HIS A 104 10.23 -1.36 16.46
N VAL A 105 9.43 -1.30 15.39
CA VAL A 105 9.75 -0.53 14.18
C VAL A 105 9.81 0.95 14.54
N THR A 106 10.92 1.61 14.17
CA THR A 106 11.09 3.04 14.44
C THR A 106 10.20 3.86 13.51
N ASN A 107 9.60 4.91 14.07
CA ASN A 107 8.78 5.85 13.32
C ASN A 107 9.62 6.54 12.22
N PRO A 108 9.10 6.69 10.98
CA PRO A 108 9.82 7.41 9.92
C PRO A 108 10.19 8.86 10.25
N TYR A 109 9.52 9.50 11.22
CA TYR A 109 9.82 10.86 11.68
C TYR A 109 10.88 10.91 12.79
N ASP A 110 11.37 9.76 13.27
CA ASP A 110 12.45 9.66 14.25
C ASP A 110 13.78 9.30 13.55
N PRO A 111 14.67 10.27 13.31
CA PRO A 111 15.95 10.01 12.64
C PRO A 111 17.02 9.42 13.58
N SER A 112 16.73 9.20 14.86
CA SER A 112 17.74 8.81 15.86
C SER A 112 18.25 7.37 15.70
N ARG A 113 17.47 6.51 15.05
CA ARG A 113 17.80 5.10 14.83
C ARG A 113 17.16 4.60 13.53
N PRO A 114 17.72 3.54 12.90
CA PRO A 114 17.12 2.94 11.72
C PRO A 114 15.68 2.50 11.94
N ALA A 115 14.86 2.59 10.89
CA ALA A 115 13.47 2.13 10.91
C ALA A 115 13.36 0.63 11.22
N ASP A 116 14.25 -0.15 10.61
CA ASP A 116 14.28 -1.62 10.69
C ASP A 116 12.94 -2.26 10.29
N VAL A 117 12.34 -1.72 9.22
CA VAL A 117 11.11 -2.26 8.62
C VAL A 117 11.44 -3.53 7.87
N GLY A 118 10.56 -4.52 7.98
CA GLY A 118 10.65 -5.72 7.17
C GLY A 118 9.56 -5.77 6.09
N HIS A 119 9.83 -6.51 5.02
CA HIS A 119 8.90 -6.69 3.91
C HIS A 119 8.84 -8.15 3.48
N PHE A 120 7.69 -8.58 3.00
CA PHE A 120 7.50 -9.91 2.43
C PHE A 120 6.79 -9.80 1.08
N LEU A 121 7.43 -10.34 0.06
CA LEU A 121 7.04 -10.20 -1.34
C LEU A 121 6.78 -11.58 -1.93
N VAL A 122 5.67 -11.73 -2.63
CA VAL A 122 5.30 -12.97 -3.31
C VAL A 122 4.96 -12.65 -4.76
N ALA A 123 5.54 -13.39 -5.70
CA ALA A 123 5.15 -13.41 -7.09
C ALA A 123 4.75 -14.84 -7.48
N ILE A 124 3.62 -14.98 -8.17
CA ILE A 124 3.01 -16.29 -8.48
C ILE A 124 2.66 -16.31 -9.95
N LYS A 125 3.11 -17.36 -10.65
CA LYS A 125 2.79 -17.62 -12.04
C LYS A 125 1.39 -18.26 -12.13
N PRO A 126 0.38 -17.60 -12.73
CA PRO A 126 -0.96 -18.17 -12.80
C PRO A 126 -1.02 -19.44 -13.65
N ASP A 127 -0.17 -19.48 -14.69
CA ASP A 127 -0.12 -20.60 -15.64
C ASP A 127 0.43 -21.92 -15.05
N LEU A 128 0.90 -21.88 -13.79
CA LEU A 128 1.22 -23.07 -13.01
C LEU A 128 -0.03 -23.89 -12.65
N PHE A 129 -1.20 -23.24 -12.57
CA PHE A 129 -2.43 -23.83 -12.05
C PHE A 129 -3.52 -24.05 -13.11
N MET A 130 -3.56 -23.20 -14.14
CA MET A 130 -4.53 -23.27 -15.25
C MET A 130 -3.98 -22.54 -16.47
N SER A 131 -4.59 -22.68 -17.64
CA SER A 131 -4.14 -21.90 -18.80
C SER A 131 -4.31 -20.39 -18.55
N MET A 132 -3.49 -19.56 -19.19
CA MET A 132 -3.64 -18.10 -19.09
C MET A 132 -4.95 -17.60 -19.70
N GLU A 133 -5.52 -18.34 -20.65
CA GLU A 133 -6.83 -18.05 -21.23
C GLU A 133 -7.94 -18.27 -20.20
N ASP A 134 -8.00 -19.47 -19.60
CA ASP A 134 -8.96 -19.79 -18.53
C ASP A 134 -8.84 -18.81 -17.36
N PHE A 135 -7.62 -18.46 -16.96
CA PHE A 135 -7.38 -17.51 -15.88
C PHE A 135 -7.99 -16.13 -16.19
N LYS A 136 -7.76 -15.61 -17.40
CA LYS A 136 -8.30 -14.31 -17.83
C LYS A 136 -9.82 -14.34 -17.95
N GLU A 137 -10.40 -15.39 -18.51
CA GLU A 137 -11.87 -15.53 -18.60
C GLU A 137 -12.53 -15.54 -17.22
N ARG A 138 -11.92 -16.23 -16.24
CA ARG A 138 -12.43 -16.25 -14.86
C ARG A 138 -12.27 -14.92 -14.16
N MET A 139 -11.17 -14.20 -14.39
CA MET A 139 -10.97 -12.85 -13.87
C MET A 139 -11.97 -11.86 -14.46
N GLU A 140 -12.25 -11.95 -15.77
CA GLU A 140 -13.27 -11.15 -16.43
C GLU A 140 -14.65 -11.43 -15.83
N TYR A 141 -15.01 -12.70 -15.68
CA TYR A 141 -16.27 -13.08 -15.04
C TYR A 141 -16.39 -12.51 -13.61
N LEU A 142 -15.33 -12.61 -12.81
CA LEU A 142 -15.30 -12.04 -11.45
C LEU A 142 -15.49 -10.53 -11.48
N TYR A 143 -14.77 -9.83 -12.35
CA TYR A 143 -14.89 -8.38 -12.53
C TYR A 143 -16.34 -7.99 -12.85
N GLN A 144 -16.94 -8.62 -13.88
CA GLN A 144 -18.33 -8.35 -14.28
C GLN A 144 -19.33 -8.61 -13.16
N ARG A 145 -19.12 -9.66 -12.35
CA ARG A 145 -19.97 -9.93 -11.18
C ARG A 145 -19.87 -8.85 -10.11
N VAL A 146 -18.67 -8.33 -9.85
CA VAL A 146 -18.45 -7.29 -8.84
C VAL A 146 -19.08 -5.98 -9.30
N VAL A 147 -18.68 -5.46 -10.46
CA VAL A 147 -19.13 -4.15 -10.93
C VAL A 147 -20.59 -4.14 -11.37
N GLY A 148 -21.13 -5.30 -11.76
CA GLY A 148 -22.53 -5.50 -12.15
C GLY A 148 -23.47 -5.89 -11.00
N SER A 149 -23.02 -5.85 -9.74
CA SER A 149 -23.87 -6.14 -8.59
C SER A 149 -24.93 -5.06 -8.34
N ASP A 150 -26.02 -5.45 -7.67
CA ASP A 150 -27.06 -4.51 -7.26
C ASP A 150 -26.47 -3.41 -6.36
N LYS A 151 -26.76 -2.16 -6.71
CA LYS A 151 -26.24 -0.99 -6.01
C LYS A 151 -27.14 -0.66 -4.82
N MET A 152 -26.53 -0.25 -3.72
CA MET A 152 -27.27 0.35 -2.61
C MET A 152 -27.80 1.75 -3.00
N ALA A 153 -28.82 2.22 -2.28
CA ALA A 153 -29.34 3.57 -2.48
C ALA A 153 -28.23 4.62 -2.34
N GLY A 154 -28.17 5.56 -3.29
CA GLY A 154 -27.16 6.63 -3.32
C GLY A 154 -25.80 6.21 -3.89
N VAL A 155 -25.64 4.97 -4.37
CA VAL A 155 -24.41 4.54 -5.05
C VAL A 155 -24.63 4.47 -6.56
N ASP A 156 -23.89 5.30 -7.30
CA ASP A 156 -24.00 5.38 -8.76
C ASP A 156 -23.30 4.23 -9.48
N ARG A 157 -22.16 3.78 -8.95
CA ARG A 157 -21.31 2.75 -9.55
C ARG A 157 -20.54 1.95 -8.50
N ILE A 158 -20.38 0.65 -8.76
CA ILE A 158 -19.49 -0.24 -8.00
C ILE A 158 -18.18 -0.36 -8.79
N TYR A 159 -17.05 -0.24 -8.10
CA TYR A 159 -15.72 -0.29 -8.68
C TYR A 159 -14.97 -1.54 -8.21
N MET A 160 -14.09 -2.07 -9.07
CA MET A 160 -13.12 -3.07 -8.64
C MET A 160 -11.97 -2.39 -7.87
N PRO A 161 -11.37 -3.01 -6.83
CA PRO A 161 -10.20 -2.45 -6.18
C PRO A 161 -9.07 -2.13 -7.18
N GLY A 162 -8.59 -0.88 -7.19
CA GLY A 162 -7.61 -0.36 -8.13
C GLY A 162 -8.20 0.45 -9.30
N GLU A 163 -9.51 0.31 -9.59
CA GLU A 163 -10.14 0.99 -10.73
C GLU A 163 -10.26 2.51 -10.49
N LEU A 164 -10.57 2.93 -9.27
CA LEU A 164 -10.61 4.35 -8.91
C LEU A 164 -9.23 5.00 -9.07
N GLU A 165 -8.18 4.33 -8.60
CA GLU A 165 -6.80 4.80 -8.71
C GLU A 165 -6.36 4.88 -10.18
N GLN A 166 -6.79 3.94 -11.04
CA GLN A 166 -6.53 3.98 -12.48
C GLN A 166 -7.21 5.18 -13.15
N LEU A 167 -8.49 5.43 -12.85
CA LEU A 167 -9.22 6.57 -13.40
C LEU A 167 -8.57 7.90 -12.98
N VAL A 168 -8.21 8.03 -11.71
CA VAL A 168 -7.51 9.22 -11.19
C VAL A 168 -6.13 9.37 -11.82
N HIS A 169 -5.41 8.27 -12.05
CA HIS A 169 -4.13 8.30 -12.74
C HIS A 169 -4.26 8.77 -14.19
N GLU A 170 -5.26 8.27 -14.93
CA GLU A 170 -5.53 8.68 -16.31
C GLU A 170 -5.91 10.15 -16.40
N GLU A 171 -6.76 10.62 -15.50
CA GLU A 171 -7.16 12.02 -15.41
C GLU A 171 -5.93 12.90 -15.16
N ARG A 172 -5.20 12.64 -14.06
CA ARG A 172 -4.05 13.45 -13.64
C ARG A 172 -2.86 13.39 -14.59
N SER A 173 -2.74 12.33 -15.39
CA SER A 173 -1.75 12.27 -16.47
C SER A 173 -2.04 13.27 -17.59
N ARG A 174 -3.30 13.71 -17.74
CA ARG A 174 -3.74 14.69 -18.74
C ARG A 174 -3.91 16.09 -18.15
N SER A 175 -4.47 16.20 -16.94
CA SER A 175 -4.81 17.46 -16.30
C SER A 175 -3.76 17.98 -15.30
N GLY A 176 -2.75 17.17 -14.97
CA GLY A 176 -1.77 17.48 -13.93
C GLY A 176 -2.19 16.98 -12.54
N ILE A 177 -1.27 17.05 -11.59
CA ILE A 177 -1.51 16.64 -10.20
C ILE A 177 -1.80 17.89 -9.37
N PRO A 178 -2.96 17.96 -8.69
CA PRO A 178 -3.23 19.08 -7.78
C PRO A 178 -2.33 18.95 -6.55
N TYR A 179 -1.60 20.02 -6.26
CA TYR A 179 -0.82 20.17 -5.04
C TYR A 179 -1.36 21.34 -4.24
N VAL A 180 -1.28 21.20 -2.93
CA VAL A 180 -1.50 22.24 -1.95
C VAL A 180 -0.27 23.15 -1.88
N GLU A 181 -0.47 24.43 -1.57
CA GLU A 181 0.56 25.46 -1.71
C GLU A 181 1.77 25.18 -0.80
N ALA A 182 1.48 24.81 0.44
CA ALA A 182 2.47 24.49 1.46
C ALA A 182 3.44 23.38 1.01
N GLU A 183 2.96 22.36 0.30
CA GLU A 183 3.78 21.26 -0.21
C GLU A 183 4.70 21.74 -1.34
N ILE A 184 4.24 22.62 -2.22
CA ILE A 184 5.07 23.22 -3.27
C ILE A 184 6.14 24.11 -2.65
N GLU A 185 5.78 24.93 -1.67
CA GLU A 185 6.72 25.79 -0.95
C GLU A 185 7.80 24.97 -0.25
N ALA A 186 7.41 23.92 0.48
CA ALA A 186 8.34 23.02 1.16
C ALA A 186 9.29 22.32 0.18
N LEU A 187 8.77 21.80 -0.94
CA LEU A 187 9.60 21.18 -1.98
C LEU A 187 10.56 22.18 -2.63
N ASN A 188 10.11 23.41 -2.88
CA ASN A 188 10.95 24.47 -3.45
C ASN A 188 12.01 24.96 -2.45
N GLU A 189 11.72 24.95 -1.15
CA GLU A 189 12.72 25.21 -0.12
C GLU A 189 13.83 24.17 -0.14
N GLU A 190 13.48 22.87 -0.18
CA GLU A 190 14.46 21.80 -0.31
C GLU A 190 15.24 21.89 -1.64
N ALA A 191 14.57 22.23 -2.74
CA ALA A 191 15.23 22.46 -4.03
C ALA A 191 16.29 23.55 -3.95
N ARG A 192 16.00 24.69 -3.30
CA ARG A 192 16.98 25.75 -3.07
C ARG A 192 18.18 25.29 -2.23
N ARG A 193 17.93 24.51 -1.16
CA ARG A 193 18.99 23.99 -0.29
C ARG A 193 19.99 23.10 -1.04
N VAL A 194 19.50 22.29 -1.98
CA VAL A 194 20.34 21.36 -2.76
C VAL A 194 20.76 21.90 -4.13
N GLY A 195 20.38 23.14 -4.48
CA GLY A 195 20.69 23.76 -5.77
C GLY A 195 19.95 23.15 -6.97
N SER A 196 18.79 22.56 -6.75
CA SER A 196 17.91 22.02 -7.80
C SER A 196 16.95 23.08 -8.35
N ARG A 197 16.29 22.76 -9.46
CA ARG A 197 15.26 23.63 -10.06
C ARG A 197 13.97 23.55 -9.25
N GLU A 198 13.38 24.71 -9.01
CA GLU A 198 12.07 24.83 -8.37
C GLU A 198 10.95 24.33 -9.28
N ILE A 199 9.92 23.77 -8.65
CA ILE A 199 8.65 23.40 -9.26
C ILE A 199 7.89 24.70 -9.60
N LYS A 200 7.53 24.84 -10.88
CA LYS A 200 6.65 25.90 -11.35
C LYS A 200 5.26 25.33 -11.54
N VAL A 201 4.27 25.91 -10.87
CA VAL A 201 2.88 25.48 -10.99
C VAL A 201 2.15 26.38 -11.99
N THR A 202 1.29 25.78 -12.81
CA THR A 202 0.44 26.48 -13.79
C THR A 202 -1.01 26.28 -13.42
N GLY A 203 -1.84 27.34 -13.45
CA GLY A 203 -3.30 27.21 -13.27
C GLY A 203 -3.83 27.34 -11.85
N TRP A 204 -3.18 28.14 -10.99
CA TRP A 204 -3.83 28.63 -9.77
C TRP A 204 -4.85 29.70 -10.16
N GLU A 205 -6.14 29.39 -10.07
CA GLU A 205 -7.17 30.44 -9.98
C GLU A 205 -7.26 30.85 -8.50
N GLU A 206 -7.09 32.16 -8.23
CA GLU A 206 -7.28 32.77 -6.90
C GLU A 206 -8.71 32.61 -6.38
#